data_AF-A0A1E7N1N3-F1
#
_entry.id   AF-A0A1E7N1N3-F1
#
_cell.length_a   1.000
_cell.length_b   1.000
_cell.length_c   1.000
_cell.angle_alpha   90.00
_cell.angle_beta   90.00
_cell.angle_gamma   90.00
#
_symmetry.space_group_name_H-M   'P 1'
#
loop_
_entity.id
_entity.type
_entity.pdbx_description
1 polymer ?
#
loop_
_entity_poly.entity_id
_entity_poly.type
_entity_poly.pdbx_seq_one_letter_code
_entity_poly.pdbx_strand_id
1 'polypeptide(L)'
;MIFVVVPVLAVVFSVGLLVAVARLRPDGMTPHAALAPVPNVLASVVVLLSSFEVVTGWANRASSHPLHPPAVVFVLDVLAAACLLAYPAVAGLPYTWRNRILVGMFALPVGAVLALAWDLQR
;
A
#
# COMPACT_ATOMS: atom_id res chain seq x y z
N MET A 1 12.59 -5.09 13.67
CA MET A 1 12.16 -3.67 13.60
C MET A 1 11.37 -3.36 12.33
N ILE A 2 11.76 -3.85 11.14
CA ILE A 2 11.09 -3.51 9.88
C ILE A 2 9.59 -3.87 9.85
N PHE A 3 9.22 -5.01 10.44
CA PHE A 3 7.83 -5.47 10.60
C PHE A 3 6.94 -4.58 11.48
N VAL A 4 7.50 -3.62 12.20
CA VAL A 4 6.74 -2.62 12.97
C VAL A 4 6.81 -1.26 12.28
N VAL A 5 7.98 -0.88 11.80
CA VAL A 5 8.22 0.43 11.18
C VAL A 5 7.43 0.61 9.89
N VAL A 6 7.47 -0.36 8.97
CA VAL A 6 6.82 -0.22 7.66
C VAL A 6 5.29 -0.16 7.76
N PRO A 7 4.61 -1.02 8.56
CA PRO A 7 3.17 -0.87 8.78
C PRO A 7 2.79 0.47 9.42
N VAL A 8 3.55 0.94 10.41
CA VAL A 8 3.29 2.24 11.04
C VAL A 8 3.45 3.38 10.04
N LEU A 9 4.51 3.35 9.21
CA LEU A 9 4.71 4.34 8.16
C LEU A 9 3.58 4.32 7.12
N ALA A 10 3.10 3.14 6.72
CA ALA A 10 1.97 3.02 5.80
C ALA A 10 0.69 3.66 6.36
N VAL A 11 0.40 3.43 7.65
CA VAL A 11 -0.73 4.06 8.34
C VAL A 11 -0.57 5.58 8.41
N VAL A 12 0.60 6.06 8.88
CA VAL A 12 0.88 7.50 8.99
C VAL A 12 0.80 8.18 7.64
N PHE A 13 1.33 7.55 6.58
CA PHE A 13 1.26 8.05 5.22
C PHE A 13 -0.19 8.18 4.74
N SER A 14 -0.97 7.10 4.82
CA SER A 14 -2.34 7.07 4.30
C SER A 14 -3.28 8.00 5.06
N VAL A 15 -3.23 7.98 6.40
CA VAL A 15 -4.03 8.87 7.24
C VAL A 15 -3.55 10.32 7.12
N GLY A 16 -2.24 10.55 7.04
CA GLY A 16 -1.66 11.88 6.86
C GLY A 16 -2.08 12.54 5.54
N LEU A 17 -2.09 11.77 4.46
CA LEU A 17 -2.61 12.22 3.16
C LEU A 17 -4.09 12.58 3.23
N LEU A 18 -4.89 11.74 3.89
CA LEU A 18 -6.31 12.02 4.10
C LEU A 18 -6.52 13.33 4.86
N VAL A 19 -5.72 13.59 5.89
CA VAL A 19 -5.74 14.87 6.66
C VAL A 19 -5.34 16.04 5.76
N ALA A 20 -4.23 15.92 5.02
CA ALA A 20 -3.69 16.99 4.20
C ALA A 20 -4.67 17.40 3.10
N VAL A 21 -5.25 16.42 2.40
CA VAL A 21 -6.23 16.67 1.34
C VAL A 21 -7.53 17.24 1.92
N ALA A 22 -7.99 16.75 3.08
CA ALA A 22 -9.18 17.29 3.72
C ALA A 22 -9.06 18.78 4.11
N ARG A 23 -7.85 19.25 4.45
CA ARG A 23 -7.58 20.67 4.75
C ARG A 23 -7.59 21.56 3.51
N LEU A 24 -7.26 21.00 2.34
CA LEU A 24 -7.13 21.74 1.08
C LEU A 24 -8.39 21.69 0.22
N ARG A 25 -9.36 20.84 0.58
CA ARG A 25 -10.54 20.62 -0.25
C ARG A 25 -11.62 21.65 0.07
N PRO A 26 -12.08 22.45 -0.91
CA PRO A 26 -13.30 23.25 -0.73
C PRO A 26 -14.50 22.32 -0.56
N ASP A 27 -15.44 22.70 0.31
CA ASP A 27 -16.66 21.93 0.57
C ASP A 27 -17.43 21.65 -0.74
N GLY A 28 -17.87 20.40 -0.92
CA GLY A 28 -18.77 20.01 -2.02
C GLY A 28 -18.20 19.17 -3.16
N MET A 29 -16.92 18.77 -3.12
CA MET A 29 -16.38 17.84 -4.14
C MET A 29 -16.84 16.40 -3.90
N THR A 30 -17.72 15.89 -4.77
CA THR A 30 -18.15 14.50 -4.79
C THR A 30 -17.07 13.60 -5.41
N PRO A 31 -16.94 12.33 -4.97
CA PRO A 31 -16.05 11.36 -5.60
C PRO A 31 -16.39 11.21 -7.09
N HIS A 32 -15.39 11.34 -7.96
CA HIS A 32 -15.61 11.20 -9.40
C HIS A 32 -15.91 9.73 -9.74
N ALA A 33 -17.03 9.44 -10.41
CA ALA A 33 -17.47 8.06 -10.67
C ALA A 33 -16.43 7.20 -11.42
N ALA A 34 -15.58 7.82 -12.24
CA ALA A 34 -14.48 7.15 -12.94
C ALA A 34 -13.38 6.59 -12.01
N LEU A 35 -13.31 7.05 -10.76
CA LEU A 35 -12.36 6.56 -9.76
C LEU A 35 -12.85 5.28 -9.07
N ALA A 36 -14.14 4.94 -9.16
CA ALA A 36 -14.72 3.79 -8.48
C ALA A 36 -14.02 2.42 -8.76
N PRO A 37 -13.53 2.10 -9.97
CA PRO A 37 -12.82 0.84 -10.22
C PRO A 37 -11.33 0.87 -9.85
N VAL A 38 -10.73 2.06 -9.71
CA VAL A 38 -9.30 2.26 -9.44
C VAL A 38 -8.79 1.53 -8.18
N PRO A 39 -9.49 1.48 -7.04
CA PRO A 39 -8.97 0.80 -5.86
C PRO A 39 -8.92 -0.72 -6.04
N ASN A 40 -9.87 -1.31 -6.79
CA ASN A 40 -9.86 -2.75 -7.07
C ASN A 40 -8.69 -3.12 -7.99
N VAL A 41 -8.40 -2.27 -8.99
CA VAL A 41 -7.27 -2.47 -9.90
C VAL A 41 -5.94 -2.28 -9.16
N LEU A 42 -5.81 -1.23 -8.34
CA LEU A 42 -4.60 -1.01 -7.54
C LEU A 42 -4.39 -2.14 -6.53
N ALA A 43 -5.45 -2.60 -5.87
CA ALA A 43 -5.38 -3.73 -4.95
C ALA A 43 -4.98 -5.02 -5.65
N SER A 44 -5.50 -5.31 -6.85
CA SER A 44 -5.12 -6.50 -7.60
C SER A 44 -3.66 -6.46 -8.05
N VAL A 45 -3.15 -5.30 -8.48
CA VAL A 45 -1.73 -5.11 -8.83
C VAL A 45 -0.84 -5.34 -7.62
N VAL A 46 -1.14 -4.74 -6.47
CA VAL A 46 -0.38 -4.94 -5.22
C VAL A 46 -0.42 -6.40 -4.81
N VAL A 47 -1.59 -7.04 -4.81
CA VAL A 47 -1.70 -8.46 -4.47
C VAL A 47 -0.87 -9.32 -5.42
N LEU A 48 -0.88 -9.03 -6.72
CA LEU A 48 -0.11 -9.78 -7.72
C LEU A 48 1.40 -9.65 -7.49
N LEU A 49 1.89 -8.41 -7.36
CA LEU A 49 3.32 -8.12 -7.19
C LEU A 49 3.82 -8.64 -5.84
N SER A 50 3.16 -8.29 -4.74
CA SER A 50 3.53 -8.76 -3.41
C SER A 50 3.48 -10.29 -3.30
N SER A 51 2.48 -10.96 -3.89
CA SER A 51 2.42 -12.43 -3.85
C SER A 51 3.57 -13.06 -4.63
N PHE A 52 3.90 -12.50 -5.80
CA PHE A 52 5.06 -12.94 -6.58
C PHE A 52 6.36 -12.79 -5.78
N GLU A 53 6.55 -11.66 -5.11
CA GLU A 53 7.75 -11.38 -4.31
C GLU A 53 7.87 -12.29 -3.08
N VAL A 54 6.78 -12.52 -2.37
CA VAL A 54 6.77 -13.43 -1.23
C VAL A 54 7.09 -14.85 -1.70
N VAL A 55 6.43 -15.35 -2.74
CA VAL A 55 6.66 -16.71 -3.26
C VAL A 55 8.10 -16.88 -3.76
N THR A 56 8.60 -15.93 -4.56
CA THR A 56 9.98 -16.00 -5.07
C THR A 56 11.03 -15.83 -3.99
N GLY A 57 10.79 -14.98 -3.00
CA GLY A 57 11.66 -14.83 -1.83
C GLY A 57 11.74 -16.10 -0.99
N TRP A 58 10.61 -16.77 -0.74
CA TRP A 58 10.60 -18.08 -0.08
C TRP A 58 11.34 -19.15 -0.89
N ALA A 59 11.12 -19.19 -2.22
CA ALA A 59 11.82 -20.14 -3.09
C ALA A 59 13.34 -19.91 -3.08
N ASN A 60 13.78 -18.66 -3.04
CA ASN A 60 15.20 -18.31 -2.98
C ASN A 60 15.85 -18.73 -1.66
N ARG A 61 15.19 -18.51 -0.52
CA ARG A 61 15.73 -18.95 0.78
C ARG A 61 15.85 -20.47 0.89
N ALA A 62 15.02 -21.21 0.16
CA ALA A 62 15.06 -22.67 0.12
C ALA A 62 16.08 -23.23 -0.90
N SER A 63 16.63 -22.38 -1.78
CA SER A 63 17.55 -22.79 -2.85
C SER A 63 19.00 -22.72 -2.39
N SER A 64 19.83 -23.70 -2.81
CA SER A 64 21.28 -23.66 -2.64
C SER A 64 21.96 -22.63 -3.54
N HIS A 65 21.29 -22.19 -4.61
CA HIS A 65 21.72 -21.13 -5.51
C HIS A 65 20.59 -20.09 -5.65
N PRO A 66 20.57 -19.05 -4.79
CA PRO A 66 19.52 -18.05 -4.82
C PRO A 66 19.64 -17.15 -6.06
N LEU A 67 18.52 -16.93 -6.74
CA LEU A 67 18.37 -15.99 -7.85
C LEU A 67 17.48 -14.86 -7.38
N HIS A 68 18.08 -13.80 -6.83
CA HIS A 68 17.31 -12.66 -6.30
C HIS A 68 16.45 -12.04 -7.42
N PRO A 69 15.15 -11.81 -7.18
CA PRO A 69 14.31 -11.12 -8.15
C PRO A 69 14.88 -9.72 -8.44
N PRO A 70 14.68 -9.19 -9.65
CA PRO A 70 15.17 -7.85 -10.00
C PRO A 70 14.58 -6.81 -9.05
N ALA A 71 15.42 -5.93 -8.49
CA ALA A 71 15.00 -4.87 -7.58
C ALA A 71 13.90 -3.95 -8.17
N VAL A 72 13.79 -3.90 -9.49
CA VAL A 72 12.73 -3.18 -10.21
C VAL A 72 11.33 -3.66 -9.81
N VAL A 73 11.14 -4.95 -9.55
CA VAL A 73 9.83 -5.50 -9.16
C VAL A 73 9.42 -4.94 -7.79
N PHE A 74 10.34 -4.94 -6.82
CA PHE A 74 10.12 -4.37 -5.48
C PHE A 74 9.79 -2.88 -5.53
N VAL A 75 10.51 -2.11 -6.36
CA VAL A 75 10.23 -0.68 -6.53
C VAL A 75 8.82 -0.46 -7.09
N LEU A 76 8.39 -1.28 -8.05
CA LEU A 76 7.04 -1.19 -8.62
C LEU A 76 5.97 -1.58 -7.60
N ASP A 77 6.20 -2.57 -6.74
CA ASP A 77 5.26 -2.97 -5.70
C ASP A 77 5.09 -1.86 -4.65
N VAL A 78 6.19 -1.26 -4.19
CA VAL A 78 6.16 -0.11 -3.27
C VAL A 78 5.40 1.07 -3.88
N LEU A 79 5.60 1.37 -5.17
CA LEU A 79 4.88 2.43 -5.87
C LEU A 79 3.38 2.13 -5.99
N ALA A 80 3.02 0.89 -6.34
CA ALA A 80 1.62 0.46 -6.43
C ALA A 80 0.92 0.56 -5.07
N ALA A 81 1.59 0.10 -4.00
CA ALA A 81 1.10 0.22 -2.63
C ALA A 81 0.95 1.68 -2.19
N ALA A 82 1.91 2.55 -2.51
CA ALA A 82 1.80 3.98 -2.21
C ALA A 82 0.59 4.63 -2.91
N CYS A 83 0.36 4.32 -4.19
CA CYS A 83 -0.82 4.77 -4.92
C CYS A 83 -2.12 4.27 -4.29
N LEU A 84 -2.18 2.99 -3.91
CA LEU A 84 -3.32 2.37 -3.24
C LEU A 84 -3.61 3.05 -1.89
N LEU A 85 -2.58 3.35 -1.10
CA LEU A 85 -2.70 4.03 0.19
C LEU A 85 -3.06 5.51 0.06
N ALA A 86 -2.70 6.16 -1.04
CA ALA A 86 -3.08 7.54 -1.33
C ALA A 86 -4.51 7.64 -1.89
N TYR A 87 -5.03 6.57 -2.50
CA TYR A 87 -6.34 6.56 -3.15
C TYR A 87 -7.48 7.09 -2.26
N PRO A 88 -7.61 6.73 -0.97
CA PRO A 88 -8.67 7.28 -0.13
C PRO A 88 -8.71 8.81 -0.07
N ALA A 89 -7.53 9.45 -0.02
CA ALA A 89 -7.40 10.89 -0.01
C ALA A 89 -7.78 11.50 -1.37
N VAL A 90 -7.32 10.89 -2.47
CA VAL A 90 -7.57 11.37 -3.85
C VAL A 90 -9.03 11.16 -4.27
N ALA A 91 -9.62 10.03 -3.91
CA ALA A 91 -11.03 9.71 -4.14
C ALA A 91 -11.98 10.63 -3.38
N GLY A 92 -11.45 11.38 -2.40
CA GLY A 92 -12.22 12.38 -1.69
C GLY A 92 -13.09 11.80 -0.59
N LEU A 93 -12.62 10.74 0.09
CA LEU A 93 -13.31 10.22 1.26
C LEU A 93 -13.46 11.34 2.32
N PRO A 94 -14.67 11.54 2.88
CA PRO A 94 -14.87 12.57 3.88
C PRO A 94 -14.01 12.30 5.12
N TYR A 95 -13.42 13.35 5.68
CA TYR A 95 -12.52 13.25 6.83
C TYR A 95 -13.29 13.08 8.15
N THR A 96 -13.87 11.90 8.33
CA THR A 96 -14.56 11.50 9.55
C THR A 96 -13.66 10.62 10.42
N TRP A 97 -13.96 10.52 11.72
CA TRP A 97 -13.24 9.61 12.62
C TRP A 97 -13.31 8.16 12.13
N ARG A 98 -14.49 7.74 11.66
CA ARG A 98 -14.70 6.41 11.07
C ARG A 98 -13.76 6.14 9.90
N ASN A 99 -13.65 7.07 8.95
CA ASN A 99 -12.83 6.87 7.77
C ASN A 99 -11.33 6.86 8.10
N ARG A 100 -10.87 7.61 9.10
CA ARG A 100 -9.48 7.52 9.58
C ARG A 100 -9.15 6.13 10.10
N ILE A 101 -10.03 5.56 10.93
CA ILE A 101 -9.84 4.21 11.49
C ILE A 101 -9.83 3.18 10.36
N LEU A 102 -10.81 3.23 9.45
CA LEU A 102 -10.90 2.28 8.34
C LEU A 102 -9.67 2.34 7.43
N VAL A 103 -9.22 3.55 7.07
CA VAL A 103 -8.01 3.75 6.25
C VAL A 103 -6.76 3.25 6.98
N GLY A 104 -6.64 3.51 8.29
CA GLY A 104 -5.53 2.97 9.09
C GLY A 104 -5.54 1.44 9.17
N MET A 105 -6.71 0.84 9.42
CA MET A 105 -6.86 -0.63 9.44
C MET A 105 -6.55 -1.26 8.08
N PHE A 106 -6.86 -0.59 6.98
CA PHE A 106 -6.50 -1.02 5.64
C PHE A 106 -5.00 -0.88 5.36
N ALA A 107 -4.35 0.18 5.83
CA ALA A 107 -2.94 0.44 5.58
C ALA A 107 -1.99 -0.51 6.32
N LEU A 108 -2.40 -0.98 7.50
CA LEU A 108 -1.65 -1.94 8.32
C LEU A 108 -1.21 -3.21 7.56
N PRO A 109 -2.14 -4.01 6.98
CA PRO A 109 -1.78 -5.23 6.26
C PRO A 109 -0.93 -4.94 5.02
N VAL A 110 -1.18 -3.86 4.29
CA VAL A 110 -0.36 -3.47 3.12
C VAL A 110 1.10 -3.25 3.53
N GLY A 111 1.34 -2.49 4.61
CA GLY A 111 2.71 -2.29 5.10
C GLY A 111 3.34 -3.55 5.70
N ALA A 112 2.54 -4.46 6.27
CA ALA A 112 3.05 -5.74 6.78
C ALA A 112 3.52 -6.66 5.65
N VAL A 113 2.78 -6.68 4.53
CA VAL A 113 3.15 -7.45 3.33
C VAL A 113 4.43 -6.90 2.70
N LEU A 114 4.57 -5.58 2.56
CA LEU A 114 5.81 -4.96 2.05
C LEU A 114 7.03 -5.26 2.95
N ALA A 115 6.84 -5.23 4.28
CA ALA A 115 7.91 -5.59 5.22
C ALA A 115 8.35 -7.05 5.04
N LEU A 116 7.40 -7.95 4.82
CA LEU A 116 7.66 -9.37 4.58
C LEU A 116 8.37 -9.59 3.24
N ALA A 117 7.89 -8.96 2.17
CA ALA A 117 8.49 -9.05 0.85
C ALA A 117 9.96 -8.59 0.87
N TRP A 118 10.24 -7.45 1.52
CA TRP A 118 11.60 -6.96 1.70
C TRP A 118 12.48 -7.92 2.51
N ASP A 119 11.97 -8.42 3.64
CA ASP A 119 12.74 -9.34 4.48
C ASP A 119 13.13 -10.60 3.71
N LEU A 120 12.20 -11.16 2.94
CA LEU A 120 12.42 -12.37 2.14
C LEU A 120 13.40 -12.18 0.98
N GLN A 121 13.55 -10.96 0.47
CA GLN A 121 14.45 -10.65 -0.63
C GLN A 121 15.88 -10.32 -0.18
N ARG A 122 16.06 -9.97 1.10
CA ARG A 122 17.35 -9.69 1.73
C ARG A 122 18.09 -10.97 2.13
#